data_AF-A0A1F4TLU6-F1
#
_entry.id   AF-A0A1F4TLU6-F1
#
_cell.length_a   1.000
_cell.length_b   1.000
_cell.length_c   1.000
_cell.angle_alpha   90.00
_cell.angle_beta   90.00
_cell.angle_gamma   90.00
#
_symmetry.space_group_name_H-M   'P 1'
#
loop_
_entity.id
_entity.type
_entity.pdbx_description
1 polymer ?
#
loop_
_entity_poly.entity_id
_entity_poly.type
_entity_poly.pdbx_seq_one_letter_code
_entity_poly.pdbx_strand_id
1 'polypeptide(L)'
;MIEDFFDPVLEGRRIANSYLSKRGWTQEWRRTLNQRIHPSFQRQEFEDKQRQCDQLEEDAEAFLSAEVERWRHDHSPQAKEVLRTILAVLGGRTDLGFFAQKIMGHISRYLGPFQV
;
A
#
# COMPACT_ATOMS: atom_id res chain seq x y z
N MET A 1 -23.97 25.70 2.06
CA MET A 1 -22.98 25.02 1.21
C MET A 1 -21.95 24.46 2.15
N ILE A 2 -21.90 23.14 2.33
CA ILE A 2 -20.83 22.52 3.09
C ILE A 2 -19.63 22.55 2.13
N GLU A 3 -18.67 23.42 2.40
CA GLU A 3 -17.35 23.28 1.76
C GLU A 3 -16.83 21.90 2.17
N ASP A 4 -16.65 21.00 1.19
CA ASP A 4 -15.92 19.75 1.39
C ASP A 4 -14.49 20.12 1.81
N PHE A 5 -14.29 20.26 3.12
CA PHE A 5 -13.01 20.61 3.68
C PHE A 5 -12.07 19.42 3.50
N PHE A 6 -11.04 19.59 2.68
CA PHE A 6 -10.03 18.56 2.47
C PHE A 6 -9.27 18.31 3.78
N ASP A 7 -9.39 17.09 4.31
CA ASP A 7 -8.64 16.63 5.47
C ASP A 7 -7.42 15.78 5.02
N PRO A 8 -6.18 16.32 5.09
CA PRO A 8 -4.99 15.61 4.66
C PRO A 8 -4.68 14.37 5.50
N VAL A 9 -5.09 14.33 6.77
CA VAL A 9 -4.88 13.18 7.64
C VAL A 9 -5.84 12.05 7.24
N LEU A 10 -7.10 12.39 6.97
CA LEU A 10 -8.07 11.40 6.49
C LEU A 10 -7.62 10.81 5.15
N GLU A 11 -7.13 11.64 4.23
CA GLU A 11 -6.64 11.20 2.93
C GLU A 11 -5.41 10.30 3.05
N GLY A 12 -4.43 10.65 3.90
CA GLY A 12 -3.26 9.80 4.15
C GLY A 12 -3.64 8.44 4.74
N ARG A 13 -4.61 8.41 5.67
CA ARG A 13 -5.17 7.15 6.20
C ARG A 13 -5.89 6.35 5.13
N ARG A 14 -6.68 7.00 4.26
CA ARG A 14 -7.39 6.35 3.16
C ARG A 14 -6.40 5.64 2.24
N ILE A 15 -5.34 6.32 1.80
CA ILE A 15 -4.32 5.76 0.90
C ILE A 15 -3.63 4.56 1.56
N ALA A 16 -3.16 4.71 2.80
CA ALA A 16 -2.48 3.64 3.52
C ALA A 16 -3.39 2.41 3.73
N ASN A 17 -4.65 2.62 4.11
CA ASN A 17 -5.60 1.52 4.31
C ASN A 17 -6.02 0.86 3.00
N SER A 18 -6.13 1.61 1.90
CA SER A 18 -6.38 1.03 0.58
C SER A 18 -5.24 0.10 0.14
N TYR A 19 -3.99 0.50 0.38
CA TYR A 19 -2.83 -0.36 0.15
C TYR A 19 -2.88 -1.64 1.03
N LEU A 20 -3.09 -1.48 2.35
CA LEU A 20 -3.11 -2.60 3.28
C LEU A 20 -4.27 -3.57 3.02
N SER A 21 -5.44 -3.06 2.64
CA SER A 21 -6.59 -3.89 2.28
C SER A 21 -6.23 -4.80 1.08
N LYS A 22 -5.71 -4.22 -0.01
CA LYS A 22 -5.30 -5.00 -1.20
C LYS A 22 -4.27 -6.07 -0.84
N ARG A 23 -3.27 -5.74 -0.01
CA ARG A 23 -2.25 -6.69 0.46
C ARG A 23 -2.80 -7.78 1.38
N GLY A 24 -3.65 -7.41 2.35
CA GLY A 24 -4.25 -8.35 3.31
C GLY A 24 -5.12 -9.39 2.61
N TRP A 25 -5.91 -8.97 1.62
CA TRP A 25 -6.69 -9.87 0.78
C TRP A 25 -5.78 -10.87 0.03
N THR A 26 -4.68 -10.40 -0.58
CA THR A 26 -3.76 -11.30 -1.28
C THR A 26 -3.09 -12.32 -0.35
N GLN A 27 -2.66 -11.89 0.84
CA GLN A 27 -2.02 -12.79 1.81
C GLN A 27 -2.98 -13.90 2.29
N GLU A 28 -4.24 -13.54 2.57
CA GLU A 28 -5.26 -14.51 2.98
C GLU A 28 -5.57 -15.51 1.83
N TRP A 29 -5.60 -15.02 0.59
CA TRP A 29 -5.78 -15.86 -0.58
C TRP A 29 -4.61 -16.84 -0.78
N ARG A 30 -3.35 -16.37 -0.69
CA ARG A 30 -2.17 -17.23 -0.74
C ARG A 30 -2.20 -18.30 0.35
N ARG A 31 -2.61 -17.94 1.58
CA ARG A 31 -2.75 -18.89 2.69
C ARG A 31 -3.79 -19.97 2.38
N THR A 32 -4.94 -19.57 1.86
CA THR A 32 -6.03 -20.48 1.48
C THR A 32 -5.63 -21.42 0.34
N LEU A 33 -4.88 -20.90 -0.65
CA LEU A 33 -4.38 -21.68 -1.77
C LEU A 33 -3.35 -22.73 -1.33
N ASN A 34 -2.40 -22.36 -0.46
CA ASN A 34 -1.36 -23.28 0.02
C ASN A 34 -1.89 -24.42 0.91
N GLN A 35 -3.08 -24.28 1.50
CA GLN A 35 -3.70 -25.34 2.32
C GLN A 35 -4.39 -26.45 1.50
N ARG A 36 -4.60 -26.24 0.19
CA ARG A 36 -5.25 -27.23 -0.68
C ARG A 36 -4.19 -28.15 -1.31
N ILE A 37 -4.22 -29.44 -0.97
CA ILE A 37 -3.36 -30.47 -1.61
C ILE A 37 -3.90 -30.72 -3.03
N HIS A 38 -3.10 -30.46 -4.08
CA HIS A 38 -3.60 -30.42 -5.45
C HIS A 38 -3.23 -31.66 -6.30
N PRO A 39 -4.22 -32.42 -6.82
CA PRO A 39 -4.06 -33.32 -7.96
C PRO A 39 -3.72 -32.50 -9.22
N SER A 40 -2.99 -33.10 -10.17
CA SER A 40 -2.43 -32.44 -11.37
C SER A 40 -3.43 -31.62 -12.21
N PHE A 41 -4.72 -31.95 -12.23
CA PHE A 41 -5.75 -31.18 -12.94
C PHE A 41 -6.13 -29.84 -12.25
N GLN A 42 -5.87 -29.71 -10.95
CA GLN A 42 -6.06 -28.46 -10.20
C GLN A 42 -4.81 -27.57 -10.19
N ARG A 43 -3.69 -28.05 -10.76
CA ARG A 43 -2.43 -27.30 -10.83
C ARG A 43 -2.55 -26.05 -11.69
N GLN A 44 -3.24 -26.13 -12.84
CA GLN A 44 -3.45 -24.96 -13.70
C GLN A 44 -4.30 -23.89 -13.00
N GLU A 45 -5.40 -24.28 -12.35
CA GLU A 45 -6.26 -23.36 -11.60
C GLU A 45 -5.50 -22.72 -10.42
N PHE A 46 -4.62 -23.48 -9.77
CA PHE A 46 -3.73 -22.97 -8.72
C PHE A 46 -2.72 -21.97 -9.27
N GLU A 47 -2.04 -22.28 -10.37
CA GLU A 47 -1.10 -21.39 -11.03
C GLU A 47 -1.78 -20.10 -11.51
N ASP A 48 -2.99 -20.18 -12.06
CA ASP A 48 -3.77 -19.01 -12.48
C ASP A 48 -4.16 -18.13 -11.27
N LYS A 49 -4.56 -18.74 -10.14
CA LYS A 49 -4.84 -18.01 -8.89
C LYS A 49 -3.60 -17.42 -8.23
N GLN A 50 -2.44 -18.08 -8.35
CA GLN A 50 -1.16 -17.50 -7.92
C GLN A 50 -0.82 -16.27 -8.75
N ARG A 51 -0.95 -16.32 -10.08
CA ARG A 51 -0.74 -15.15 -10.95
C ARG A 51 -1.69 -14.00 -10.60
N GLN A 52 -2.95 -14.31 -10.27
CA GLN A 52 -3.90 -13.28 -9.79
C GLN A 52 -3.45 -12.65 -8.47
N CYS A 53 -2.92 -13.44 -7.54
CA CYS A 53 -2.34 -12.91 -6.30
C CYS A 53 -1.15 -11.99 -6.58
N ASP A 54 -0.23 -12.42 -7.45
CA ASP A 54 0.93 -11.62 -7.84
C ASP A 54 0.50 -10.28 -8.47
N GLN A 55 -0.46 -10.31 -9.40
CA GLN A 55 -1.01 -9.10 -10.02
C GLN A 55 -1.63 -8.14 -9.00
N LEU A 56 -2.39 -8.66 -8.03
CA LEU A 56 -3.01 -7.83 -6.99
C LEU A 56 -1.97 -7.16 -6.08
N GLU A 57 -0.83 -7.82 -5.83
CA GLU A 57 0.29 -7.24 -5.09
C GLU A 57 0.98 -6.13 -5.90
N GLU A 58 1.23 -6.37 -7.19
CA GLU A 58 1.79 -5.36 -8.10
C GLU A 58 0.87 -4.14 -8.21
N ASP A 59 -0.44 -4.35 -8.37
CA ASP A 59 -1.43 -3.27 -8.44
C ASP A 59 -1.48 -2.45 -7.14
N ALA A 60 -1.32 -3.10 -5.98
CA ALA A 60 -1.27 -2.41 -4.71
C ALA A 60 -0.01 -1.53 -4.59
N GLU A 61 1.14 -2.04 -5.00
CA GLU A 61 2.39 -1.29 -5.01
C GLU A 61 2.37 -0.14 -6.02
N ALA A 62 1.82 -0.37 -7.23
CA ALA A 62 1.65 0.66 -8.24
C ALA A 62 0.72 1.79 -7.76
N PHE A 63 -0.39 1.44 -7.11
CA PHE A 63 -1.31 2.41 -6.49
C PHE A 63 -0.59 3.28 -5.45
N LEU A 64 0.10 2.65 -4.49
CA LEU A 64 0.82 3.38 -3.44
C LEU A 64 1.90 4.28 -4.04
N SER A 65 2.64 3.78 -5.03
CA SER A 65 3.68 4.56 -5.72
C SER A 65 3.10 5.79 -6.42
N ALA A 66 2.00 5.63 -7.15
CA ALA A 66 1.34 6.72 -7.86
C ALA A 66 0.81 7.80 -6.90
N GLU A 67 0.16 7.38 -5.80
CA GLU A 67 -0.34 8.30 -4.78
C GLU A 67 0.80 9.07 -4.10
N VAL A 68 1.85 8.38 -3.68
CA VAL A 68 2.99 9.03 -3.05
C VAL A 68 3.66 10.01 -4.01
N GLU A 69 3.85 9.64 -5.27
CA GLU A 69 4.47 10.52 -6.24
C GLU A 69 3.60 11.75 -6.54
N ARG A 70 2.28 11.59 -6.61
CA ARG A 70 1.32 12.70 -6.71
C ARG A 70 1.52 13.70 -5.58
N TRP A 71 1.55 13.23 -4.34
CA TRP A 71 1.71 14.09 -3.16
C TRP A 71 3.13 14.64 -2.98
N ARG A 72 4.16 14.00 -3.53
CA ARG A 72 5.52 14.54 -3.53
C ARG A 72 5.70 15.73 -4.46
N HIS A 73 4.95 15.77 -5.57
CA HIS A 73 4.96 16.90 -6.50
C HIS A 73 4.16 18.10 -5.99
N ASP A 74 3.27 17.90 -5.01
CA ASP A 74 2.59 18.98 -4.33
C ASP A 74 3.44 19.50 -3.15
N HIS A 75 3.85 20.77 -3.22
CA HIS A 75 4.67 21.42 -2.20
C HIS A 75 3.86 22.03 -1.05
N SER A 76 2.54 21.87 -1.05
CA SER A 76 1.66 22.37 -0.01
C SER A 76 1.95 21.74 1.37
N PRO A 77 1.69 22.47 2.48
CA PRO A 77 1.74 21.88 3.82
C PRO A 77 0.80 20.68 3.97
N GLN A 78 -0.36 20.71 3.31
CA GLN A 78 -1.35 19.63 3.32
C GLN A 78 -0.79 18.35 2.69
N ALA A 79 -0.10 18.45 1.56
CA ALA A 79 0.55 17.30 0.93
C ALA A 79 1.62 16.65 1.82
N LYS A 80 2.43 17.46 2.51
CA LYS A 80 3.38 16.94 3.51
C LYS A 80 2.67 16.20 4.64
N GLU A 81 1.50 16.67 5.06
CA GLU A 81 0.72 16.04 6.11
C GLU A 81 0.08 14.72 5.67
N VAL A 82 -0.37 14.62 4.41
CA VAL A 82 -0.78 13.34 3.80
C VAL A 82 0.38 12.35 3.83
N LEU A 83 1.57 12.74 3.35
CA LEU A 83 2.75 11.88 3.31
C LEU A 83 3.22 11.45 4.71
N ARG A 84 3.18 12.36 5.69
CA ARG A 84 3.46 12.03 7.10
C ARG A 84 2.49 10.99 7.63
N THR A 85 1.21 11.14 7.32
CA THR A 85 0.18 10.20 7.77
C THR A 85 0.37 8.83 7.13
N ILE A 86 0.68 8.76 5.84
CA ILE A 86 1.02 7.50 5.16
C ILE A 86 2.22 6.84 5.86
N LEU A 87 3.29 7.60 6.12
CA LEU A 87 4.48 7.11 6.80
C LEU A 87 4.18 6.66 8.25
N ALA A 88 3.31 7.34 8.97
CA ALA A 88 2.91 6.95 10.32
C ALA A 88 2.16 5.60 10.33
N VAL A 89 1.35 5.32 9.31
CA VAL A 89 0.60 4.06 9.22
C VAL A 89 1.46 2.90 8.70
N LEU A 90 2.35 3.17 7.73
CA LEU A 90 3.09 2.12 7.02
C LEU A 90 4.56 1.99 7.44
N GLY A 91 5.22 3.07 7.88
CA GLY A 91 6.67 3.14 8.03
C GLY A 91 7.30 2.14 9.01
N GLY A 92 6.55 1.70 10.03
CA GLY A 92 7.01 0.70 11.01
C GLY A 92 6.66 -0.75 10.66
N ARG A 93 6.00 -0.99 9.52
CA ARG A 93 5.44 -2.30 9.18
C ARG A 93 6.47 -3.18 8.47
N THR A 94 6.55 -4.45 8.90
CA THR A 94 7.45 -5.46 8.33
C THR A 94 6.79 -6.33 7.25
N ASP A 95 5.47 -6.26 7.12
CA ASP A 95 4.65 -7.06 6.18
C ASP A 95 4.40 -6.36 4.83
N LEU A 96 4.97 -5.16 4.65
CA LEU A 96 4.96 -4.43 3.39
C LEU A 96 5.76 -5.16 2.31
N GLY A 97 5.32 -5.01 1.06
CA GLY A 97 6.11 -5.43 -0.11
C GLY A 97 7.41 -4.63 -0.23
N PHE A 98 8.38 -5.18 -0.96
CA PHE A 98 9.72 -4.59 -1.08
C PHE A 98 9.70 -3.14 -1.60
N PHE A 99 8.87 -2.85 -2.60
CA PHE A 99 8.77 -1.50 -3.14
C PHE A 99 8.10 -0.55 -2.15
N ALA A 100 7.04 -0.99 -1.46
CA ALA A 100 6.41 -0.19 -0.43
C ALA A 100 7.38 0.18 0.72
N GLN A 101 8.24 -0.75 1.15
CA GLN A 101 9.30 -0.45 2.14
C GLN A 101 10.28 0.62 1.62
N LYS A 102 10.71 0.51 0.36
CA LYS A 102 11.57 1.54 -0.26
C LYS A 102 10.89 2.90 -0.34
N ILE A 103 9.61 2.93 -0.74
CA ILE A 103 8.81 4.15 -0.79
C ILE A 103 8.75 4.81 0.59
N MET A 104 8.47 4.04 1.65
CA MET A 104 8.47 4.57 3.02
C MET A 104 9.83 5.14 3.42
N GLY A 105 10.92 4.46 3.07
CA GLY A 105 12.28 4.96 3.27
C GLY A 105 12.55 6.28 2.54
N HIS A 106 12.05 6.44 1.31
CA HIS A 106 12.15 7.68 0.55
C HIS A 106 11.33 8.81 1.16
N ILE A 107 10.08 8.54 1.56
CA ILE A 107 9.21 9.51 2.23
C ILE A 107 9.86 9.98 3.53
N SER A 108 10.38 9.06 4.35
CA SER A 108 11.06 9.40 5.60
C SER A 108 12.25 10.34 5.39
N ARG A 109 13.09 10.09 4.37
CA ARG A 109 14.20 11.00 4.03
C ARG A 109 13.71 12.34 3.49
N TYR A 110 12.67 12.35 2.66
CA TYR A 110 12.10 13.55 2.07
C TYR A 110 11.51 14.50 3.11
N LEU A 111 10.80 13.95 4.11
CA LEU A 111 10.16 14.74 5.16
C LEU A 111 11.15 15.20 6.26
N GLY A 112 12.33 14.59 6.32
CA GLY A 112 13.32 14.84 7.37
C GLY A 112 12.98 14.15 8.70
N PRO A 113 13.84 14.27 9.72
CA PRO A 113 13.55 13.73 11.04
C PRO A 113 12.28 14.38 11.61
N PHE A 114 11.40 13.56 12.20
CA PHE A 114 10.29 14.06 13.02
C PHE A 114 10.90 14.90 14.15
N GLN A 115 10.77 16.22 14.07
CA GLN A 115 10.87 17.07 15.25
C GLN A 115 9.59 16.83 16.05
N VAL A 116 9.68 15.92 17.00
CA VAL A 116 8.70 15.75 18.08
C VAL A 116 8.85 16.92 19.03
#